data_AF-A0A961DGF8-F1
#
_entry.id   AF-A0A961DGF8-F1
#
_cell.length_a   1.000
_cell.length_b   1.000
_cell.length_c   1.000
_cell.angle_alpha   90.00
_cell.angle_beta   90.00
_cell.angle_gamma   90.00
#
_symmetry.space_group_name_H-M   'P 1'
#
loop_
_entity.id
_entity.type
_entity.pdbx_description
1 polymer ?
#
loop_
_entity_poly.entity_id
_entity_poly.type
_entity_poly.pdbx_seq_one_letter_code
_entity_poly.pdbx_strand_id
1 'polypeptide(L)'
;WYIPPLSPVSDALKETGHDAEDAGNLFGALRSLRIPIEYLAELFTAGDVAPVLRSLDTLAAMRSYMRDRNLGNETRPEIPQAVGLSEDLILELYRLLAVAKYEDRYVIPKAHVESARDLEDFACSLDTDGGPGMGGARSTGDVLATERIPGTPIDATVESFHSLKNLTDPTEPSTSGRMNLLNWNGKGITNGMFPPPADSGSPA
;
A
#
# COMPACT_ATOMS: atom_id res chain seq x y z
N TRP A 1 -7.50 5.05 9.64
CA TRP A 1 -8.41 5.63 10.64
C TRP A 1 -9.63 6.12 9.92
N TYR A 2 -10.82 5.88 10.48
CA TYR A 2 -12.10 6.21 9.86
C TYR A 2 -13.01 6.83 10.91
N ILE A 3 -13.86 7.77 10.48
CA ILE A 3 -14.93 8.34 11.32
C ILE A 3 -16.19 7.50 11.04
N PRO A 4 -16.84 6.90 12.05
CA PRO A 4 -18.03 6.08 11.85
C PRO A 4 -19.21 6.96 11.37
N PRO A 5 -20.05 6.46 10.45
CA PRO A 5 -21.17 7.22 9.94
C PRO A 5 -22.31 7.30 10.96
N LEU A 6 -22.91 8.48 11.09
CA LEU A 6 -24.24 8.60 11.69
C LEU A 6 -25.25 7.95 10.73
N SER A 7 -25.80 6.79 11.11
CA SER A 7 -26.97 6.22 10.41
C SER A 7 -28.16 7.19 10.53
N PRO A 8 -29.23 7.05 9.74
CA PRO A 8 -30.43 7.91 9.81
C PRO A 8 -31.21 7.76 11.13
N VAL A 9 -30.62 8.24 12.23
CA VAL A 9 -31.19 8.28 13.58
C VAL A 9 -32.39 9.21 13.62
N SER A 10 -32.32 10.32 12.87
CA SER A 10 -33.38 11.32 12.81
C SER A 10 -34.68 10.77 12.22
N ASP A 11 -34.60 9.79 11.31
CA ASP A 11 -35.79 9.20 10.70
C ASP A 11 -36.53 8.28 11.68
N ALA A 12 -35.81 7.58 12.56
CA ALA A 12 -36.41 6.80 13.63
C ALA A 12 -37.10 7.68 14.69
N LEU A 13 -36.60 8.90 14.91
CA LEU A 13 -37.17 9.85 15.87
C LEU A 13 -38.36 10.64 15.33
N LYS A 14 -38.45 10.88 14.00
CA LYS A 14 -39.56 11.62 13.37
C LYS A 14 -40.93 11.03 13.68
N GLU A 15 -41.04 9.71 13.81
CA GLU A 15 -42.32 9.03 14.10
C GLU A 15 -42.80 9.24 15.54
N THR A 16 -41.90 9.66 16.44
CA THR A 16 -42.20 9.83 17.87
C THR A 16 -42.70 11.22 18.24
N GLY A 17 -42.76 12.16 17.29
CA GLY A 17 -43.18 13.55 17.52
C GLY A 17 -42.18 14.41 18.31
N HIS A 18 -41.01 13.88 18.65
CA HIS A 18 -39.94 14.60 19.32
C HIS A 18 -39.00 15.27 18.31
N ASP A 19 -38.34 16.35 18.72
CA ASP A 19 -37.35 17.02 17.88
C ASP A 19 -36.14 16.10 17.64
N ALA A 20 -36.08 15.53 16.44
CA ALA A 20 -35.09 14.56 16.02
C ALA A 20 -33.64 15.11 16.02
N GLU A 21 -33.47 16.43 16.13
CA GLU A 21 -32.18 17.11 16.10
C GLU A 21 -31.79 17.72 17.46
N ASP A 22 -32.62 17.55 18.49
CA ASP A 22 -32.25 17.92 19.86
C ASP A 22 -31.22 16.93 20.42
N ALA A 23 -30.24 17.45 21.16
CA ALA A 23 -29.12 16.68 21.70
C ALA A 23 -29.59 15.52 22.58
N GLY A 24 -30.60 15.73 23.44
CA GLY A 24 -31.11 14.68 24.32
C GLY A 24 -31.71 13.50 23.54
N ASN A 25 -32.43 13.82 22.46
CA ASN A 25 -33.04 12.81 21.60
C ASN A 25 -32.00 12.09 20.74
N LEU A 26 -31.02 12.81 20.20
CA LEU A 26 -29.94 12.23 19.40
C LEU A 26 -29.07 11.27 20.24
N PHE A 27 -28.67 11.66 21.45
CA PHE A 27 -27.87 10.79 22.34
C PHE A 27 -28.64 9.52 22.71
N GLY A 28 -29.94 9.62 22.99
CA GLY A 28 -30.79 8.46 23.28
C GLY A 28 -30.93 7.53 22.07
N ALA A 29 -31.06 8.08 20.88
CA ALA A 29 -31.34 7.33 19.67
C ALA A 29 -30.11 6.74 18.98
N LEU A 30 -28.88 7.06 19.42
CA LEU A 30 -27.66 6.39 18.98
C LEU A 30 -27.66 4.87 19.28
N ARG A 31 -28.44 4.43 20.27
CA ARG A 31 -28.64 2.99 20.56
C ARG A 31 -29.65 2.32 19.64
N SER A 32 -30.41 3.11 18.88
CA SER A 32 -31.45 2.68 17.94
C SER A 32 -31.00 2.87 16.48
N LEU A 33 -29.69 2.95 16.25
CA LEU A 33 -29.12 3.01 14.89
C LEU A 33 -29.58 1.81 14.07
N ARG A 34 -29.86 2.05 12.78
CA ARG A 34 -30.19 0.97 11.84
C ARG A 34 -29.03 -0.02 11.67
N ILE A 35 -27.81 0.49 11.76
CA ILE A 35 -26.59 -0.31 11.73
C ILE A 35 -26.26 -0.67 13.18
N PRO A 36 -26.17 -1.97 13.54
CA PRO A 36 -25.75 -2.39 14.86
C PRO A 36 -24.39 -1.78 15.20
N ILE A 37 -24.24 -1.27 16.41
CA ILE A 37 -22.99 -0.62 16.81
C ILE A 37 -21.85 -1.63 16.97
N GLU A 38 -22.20 -2.85 17.32
CA GLU A 38 -21.29 -3.99 17.42
C GLU A 38 -20.58 -4.24 16.09
N TYR A 39 -21.30 -4.10 14.96
CA TYR A 39 -20.70 -4.23 13.63
C TYR A 39 -19.63 -3.16 13.38
N LEU A 40 -19.89 -1.91 13.77
CA LEU A 40 -18.91 -0.82 13.64
C LEU A 40 -17.72 -1.03 14.57
N ALA A 41 -17.95 -1.60 15.75
CA ALA A 41 -16.89 -1.91 16.70
C ALA A 41 -15.97 -3.02 16.19
N GLU A 42 -16.54 -4.09 15.60
CA GLU A 42 -15.76 -5.15 14.95
C GLU A 42 -14.86 -4.60 13.83
N LEU A 43 -15.37 -3.63 13.06
CA LEU A 43 -14.64 -3.04 11.94
C LEU A 43 -13.54 -2.05 12.36
N PHE A 44 -13.81 -1.20 13.35
CA PHE A 44 -12.94 -0.05 13.65
C PHE A 44 -12.12 -0.19 14.92
N THR A 45 -12.53 -1.03 15.87
CA THR A 45 -12.00 -1.05 17.24
C THR A 45 -11.84 -2.47 17.79
N ALA A 46 -11.77 -3.48 16.91
CA ALA A 46 -11.62 -4.89 17.26
C ALA A 46 -12.69 -5.40 18.26
N GLY A 47 -13.92 -4.89 18.13
CA GLY A 47 -15.07 -5.27 18.95
C GLY A 47 -15.33 -4.37 20.17
N ASP A 48 -14.47 -3.39 20.47
CA ASP A 48 -14.73 -2.42 21.54
C ASP A 48 -15.73 -1.34 21.08
N VAL A 49 -16.92 -1.35 21.64
CA VAL A 49 -17.99 -0.39 21.29
C VAL A 49 -17.70 1.03 21.82
N ALA A 50 -16.92 1.17 22.89
CA ALA A 50 -16.78 2.44 23.59
C ALA A 50 -16.18 3.57 22.73
N PRO A 51 -15.12 3.38 21.93
CA PRO A 51 -14.58 4.43 21.07
C PRO A 51 -15.55 4.80 19.94
N VAL A 52 -16.31 3.84 19.41
CA VAL A 52 -17.32 4.11 18.38
C VAL A 52 -18.44 4.97 18.93
N LEU A 53 -18.98 4.63 20.11
CA LEU A 53 -19.99 5.45 20.80
C LEU A 53 -19.48 6.88 21.03
N ARG A 54 -18.26 7.04 21.57
CA ARG A 54 -17.69 8.37 21.80
C ARG A 54 -17.60 9.20 20.51
N SER A 55 -17.17 8.60 19.40
CA SER A 55 -17.14 9.29 18.11
C SER A 55 -18.54 9.68 17.63
N LEU A 56 -19.53 8.80 17.76
CA LEU A 56 -20.91 9.07 17.36
C LEU A 56 -21.57 10.14 18.25
N ASP A 57 -21.37 10.09 19.57
CA ASP A 57 -21.80 11.11 20.52
C ASP A 57 -21.21 12.47 20.16
N THR A 58 -19.92 12.52 19.84
CA THR A 58 -19.24 13.76 19.43
C THR A 58 -19.87 14.36 18.16
N LEU A 59 -20.17 13.54 17.16
CA LEU A 59 -20.81 14.01 15.92
C LEU A 59 -22.25 14.48 16.17
N ALA A 60 -23.01 13.78 17.02
CA ALA A 60 -24.36 14.16 17.41
C ALA A 60 -24.38 15.50 18.18
N ALA A 61 -23.44 15.67 19.12
CA ALA A 61 -23.26 16.91 19.87
C ALA A 61 -22.95 18.09 18.94
N MET A 62 -21.99 17.92 18.03
CA MET A 62 -21.65 18.95 17.03
C MET A 62 -22.85 19.31 16.17
N ARG A 63 -23.62 18.32 15.69
CA ARG A 63 -24.80 18.54 14.84
C ARG A 63 -25.87 19.36 15.57
N SER A 64 -26.19 18.99 16.81
CA SER A 64 -27.20 19.70 17.61
C SER A 64 -26.75 21.12 17.98
N TYR A 65 -25.50 21.28 18.43
CA TYR A 65 -24.95 22.59 18.78
C TYR A 65 -24.90 23.55 17.59
N MET A 66 -24.44 23.07 16.42
CA MET A 66 -24.40 23.89 15.22
C MET A 66 -25.78 24.19 14.65
N ARG A 67 -26.77 23.33 14.87
CA ARG A 67 -28.17 23.63 14.52
C ARG A 67 -28.69 24.83 15.30
N ASP A 68 -28.53 24.85 16.62
CA ASP A 68 -28.98 25.97 17.46
C ASP A 68 -28.36 27.29 16.97
N ARG A 69 -27.04 27.27 16.75
CA ARG A 69 -26.31 28.43 16.22
C ARG A 69 -26.79 28.85 14.83
N ASN A 70 -27.05 27.91 13.92
CA ASN A 70 -27.48 28.21 12.55
C ASN A 70 -28.93 28.74 12.49
N LEU A 71 -29.78 28.32 13.42
CA LEU A 71 -31.16 28.81 13.54
C LEU A 71 -31.26 30.15 14.30
N GLY A 72 -30.16 30.64 14.86
CA GLY A 72 -30.15 31.85 15.68
C GLY A 72 -30.72 31.66 17.08
N ASN A 73 -30.81 30.40 17.54
CA ASN A 73 -31.16 30.07 18.91
C ASN A 73 -29.97 30.37 19.84
N GLU A 74 -30.24 30.44 21.14
CA GLU A 74 -29.20 30.52 22.16
C GLU A 74 -28.34 29.26 22.15
N THR A 75 -27.01 29.43 22.15
CA THR A 75 -26.07 28.31 22.18
C THR A 75 -26.05 27.66 23.55
N ARG A 76 -26.09 26.33 23.56
CA ARG A 76 -26.13 25.51 24.78
C ARG A 76 -24.75 24.90 25.06
N PRO A 77 -23.90 25.51 25.92
CA PRO A 77 -22.55 25.04 26.20
C PRO A 77 -22.52 23.65 26.86
N GLU A 78 -23.62 23.21 27.46
CA GLU A 78 -23.78 21.88 28.03
C GLU A 78 -23.67 20.75 26.99
N ILE A 79 -23.98 21.01 25.71
CA ILE A 79 -23.92 20.00 24.63
C ILE A 79 -22.46 19.59 24.35
N PRO A 80 -21.53 20.51 24.04
CA PRO A 80 -20.11 20.19 23.96
C PRO A 80 -19.55 19.52 25.23
N GLN A 81 -19.95 20.02 26.41
CA GLN A 81 -19.44 19.51 27.68
C GLN A 81 -19.85 18.06 27.93
N ALA A 82 -21.04 17.64 27.49
CA ALA A 82 -21.51 16.27 27.62
C ALA A 82 -20.59 15.25 26.92
N VAL A 83 -19.87 15.67 25.88
CA VAL A 83 -18.89 14.85 25.15
C VAL A 83 -17.43 15.19 25.51
N GLY A 84 -17.22 16.00 26.54
CA GLY A 84 -15.90 16.39 27.03
C GLY A 84 -15.17 17.41 26.15
N LEU A 85 -15.90 18.19 25.34
CA LEU A 85 -15.34 19.25 24.49
C LEU A 85 -15.75 20.63 24.99
N SER A 86 -14.93 21.64 24.68
CA SER A 86 -15.33 23.05 24.80
C SER A 86 -16.12 23.49 23.57
N GLU A 87 -16.79 24.64 23.67
CA GLU A 87 -17.46 25.26 22.52
C GLU A 87 -16.45 25.52 21.39
N ASP A 88 -15.28 26.08 21.70
CA ASP A 88 -14.22 26.34 20.72
C ASP A 88 -13.78 25.07 19.97
N LEU A 89 -13.60 23.96 20.68
CA LEU A 89 -13.21 22.69 20.07
C LEU A 89 -14.31 22.13 19.15
N ILE A 90 -15.59 22.27 19.51
CA ILE A 90 -16.68 21.89 18.61
C ILE A 90 -16.70 22.77 17.36
N LEU A 91 -16.38 24.06 17.47
CA LEU A 91 -16.29 24.95 16.31
C LEU A 91 -15.10 24.62 15.41
N GLU A 92 -13.96 24.26 15.98
CA GLU A 92 -12.80 23.76 15.23
C GLU A 92 -13.11 22.44 14.54
N LEU A 93 -13.79 21.52 15.23
CA LEU A 93 -14.24 20.26 14.63
C LEU A 93 -15.19 20.52 13.45
N TYR A 94 -16.15 21.44 13.60
CA TYR A 94 -17.05 21.84 12.52
C TYR A 94 -16.29 22.48 11.34
N ARG A 95 -15.26 23.29 11.63
CA ARG A 95 -14.38 23.85 10.59
C ARG A 95 -13.69 22.76 9.78
N LEU A 96 -13.19 21.71 10.44
CA LEU A 96 -12.50 20.61 9.77
C LEU A 96 -13.46 19.68 9.01
N LEU A 97 -14.62 19.36 9.57
CA LEU A 97 -15.53 18.36 8.99
C LEU A 97 -16.56 18.95 8.02
N ALA A 98 -17.13 20.11 8.30
CA ALA A 98 -18.22 20.69 7.52
C ALA A 98 -17.75 21.76 6.54
N VAL A 99 -16.88 22.68 6.96
CA VAL A 99 -16.31 23.70 6.05
C VAL A 99 -15.22 23.09 5.18
N ALA A 100 -14.31 22.32 5.81
CA ALA A 100 -13.34 21.44 5.15
C ALA A 100 -12.58 22.11 3.98
N LYS A 101 -11.99 23.28 4.23
CA LYS A 101 -11.19 24.00 3.22
C LYS A 101 -10.01 23.15 2.76
N TYR A 102 -9.54 23.37 1.54
CA TYR A 102 -8.51 22.53 0.93
C TYR A 102 -7.24 22.47 1.79
N GLU A 103 -6.79 23.62 2.27
CA GLU A 103 -5.62 23.79 3.13
C GLU A 103 -5.75 23.08 4.49
N ASP A 104 -6.97 22.89 4.98
CA ASP A 104 -7.25 22.20 6.24
C ASP A 104 -7.34 20.67 6.08
N ARG A 105 -7.70 20.20 4.87
CA ARG A 105 -7.79 18.76 4.58
C ARG A 105 -6.45 18.12 4.32
N TYR A 106 -5.52 18.86 3.72
CA TYR A 106 -4.24 18.33 3.23
C TYR A 106 -3.07 19.10 3.83
N VAL A 107 -2.62 18.66 5.00
CA VAL A 107 -1.38 19.13 5.62
C VAL A 107 -0.28 18.11 5.33
N ILE A 108 0.17 18.08 4.06
CA ILE A 108 1.22 17.18 3.59
C ILE A 108 2.55 17.96 3.59
N PRO A 109 3.45 17.72 4.55
CA PRO A 109 4.75 18.39 4.57
C PRO A 109 5.60 17.91 3.39
N LYS A 110 6.59 18.72 3.00
CA LYS A 110 7.60 18.26 2.04
C LYS A 110 8.34 17.07 2.65
N ALA A 111 8.47 16.00 1.88
CA ALA A 111 9.34 14.89 2.25
C ALA A 111 10.79 15.40 2.32
N HIS A 112 11.53 14.96 3.34
CA HIS A 112 12.96 15.17 3.46
C HIS A 112 13.68 14.23 2.47
N VAL A 113 13.68 14.62 1.19
CA VAL A 113 14.26 13.83 0.08
C VAL A 113 15.76 13.59 0.29
N GLU A 114 16.43 14.45 1.06
CA GLU A 114 17.82 14.26 1.46
C GLU A 114 18.06 12.95 2.23
N SER A 115 17.14 12.56 3.12
CA SER A 115 17.22 11.27 3.85
C SER A 115 16.65 10.11 3.05
N ALA A 116 15.80 10.40 2.05
CA ALA A 116 15.26 9.41 1.15
C ALA A 116 16.31 8.92 0.14
N ARG A 117 17.25 9.78 -0.29
CA ARG A 117 18.37 9.38 -1.16
C ARG A 117 19.27 8.31 -0.54
N ASP A 118 19.53 8.40 0.76
CA ASP A 118 20.27 7.35 1.50
C ASP A 118 19.49 6.02 1.55
N LEU A 119 18.16 6.05 1.42
CA LEU A 119 17.28 4.87 1.36
C LEU A 119 17.04 4.38 -0.08
N GLU A 120 17.08 5.27 -1.08
CA GLU A 120 17.00 4.97 -2.51
C GLU A 120 18.27 4.24 -3.00
N ASP A 121 19.43 4.46 -2.37
CA ASP A 121 20.63 3.63 -2.59
C ASP A 121 20.42 2.16 -2.14
N PHE A 122 19.40 1.88 -1.32
CA PHE A 122 18.94 0.51 -0.99
C PHE A 122 17.75 0.05 -1.85
N ALA A 123 17.23 0.88 -2.76
CA ALA A 123 16.18 0.50 -3.68
C ALA A 123 16.77 -0.35 -4.82
N CYS A 124 16.87 -1.65 -4.58
CA CYS A 124 16.87 -2.64 -5.65
C CYS A 124 15.58 -2.47 -6.46
N SER A 125 15.61 -1.68 -7.54
CA SER A 125 14.52 -1.66 -8.51
C SER A 125 14.35 -3.09 -9.05
N LEU A 126 13.17 -3.65 -8.81
CA LEU A 126 12.72 -4.93 -9.36
C LEU A 126 12.10 -4.75 -10.76
N ASP A 127 12.16 -3.53 -11.30
CA ASP A 127 11.54 -3.15 -12.57
C ASP A 127 12.43 -3.47 -13.79
N THR A 128 13.62 -4.04 -13.56
CA THR A 128 14.47 -4.55 -14.63
C THR A 128 14.09 -5.99 -14.97
N ASP A 129 13.98 -6.27 -16.27
CA ASP A 129 13.70 -7.62 -16.75
C ASP A 129 14.82 -8.58 -16.28
N GLY A 130 14.44 -9.67 -15.62
CA GLY A 130 15.37 -10.60 -14.97
C GLY A 130 15.85 -10.21 -13.55
N GLY A 131 15.23 -9.23 -12.90
CA GLY A 131 15.55 -8.86 -11.52
C GLY A 131 15.11 -9.89 -10.45
N PRO A 132 15.51 -9.70 -9.18
CA PRO A 132 15.30 -10.67 -8.10
C PRO A 132 13.83 -11.06 -7.86
N GLY A 133 12.89 -10.17 -8.19
CA GLY A 133 11.43 -10.37 -8.04
C GLY A 133 10.79 -11.24 -9.12
N MET A 134 11.47 -11.44 -10.25
CA MET A 134 10.99 -12.21 -11.40
C MET A 134 11.67 -13.59 -11.52
N GLY A 135 12.36 -14.04 -10.46
CA GLY A 135 13.06 -15.32 -10.43
C GLY A 135 14.48 -15.31 -11.03
N GLY A 136 15.07 -14.13 -11.28
CA GLY A 136 16.39 -13.97 -11.87
C GLY A 136 17.45 -13.46 -10.89
N ALA A 137 18.24 -14.38 -10.35
CA ALA A 137 19.67 -14.26 -9.98
C ALA A 137 20.06 -15.54 -9.22
N ARG A 138 20.07 -16.67 -9.93
CA ARG A 138 20.67 -17.91 -9.44
C ARG A 138 21.64 -18.44 -10.48
N SER A 139 22.74 -17.72 -10.65
CA SER A 139 23.97 -18.32 -11.15
C SER A 139 25.17 -17.55 -10.62
N THR A 140 25.86 -18.21 -9.69
CA THR A 140 27.26 -18.07 -9.33
C THR A 140 28.08 -17.19 -10.28
N GLY A 141 28.54 -16.04 -9.80
CA GLY A 141 29.42 -15.18 -10.58
C GLY A 141 29.30 -13.72 -10.21
N ASP A 142 29.67 -13.41 -8.98
CA ASP A 142 30.05 -12.06 -8.55
C ASP A 142 31.28 -11.63 -9.38
N VAL A 143 31.03 -11.13 -10.58
CA VAL A 143 32.01 -10.49 -11.46
C VAL A 143 31.25 -9.43 -12.23
N LEU A 144 30.97 -8.31 -11.55
CA LEU A 144 31.56 -7.02 -11.90
C LEU A 144 30.90 -5.95 -11.01
N ALA A 145 31.24 -5.98 -9.73
CA ALA A 145 31.44 -4.74 -8.99
C ALA A 145 32.64 -3.98 -9.62
N THR A 146 32.53 -3.53 -10.88
CA THR A 146 33.39 -2.43 -11.33
C THR A 146 32.87 -1.23 -10.59
N GLU A 147 33.75 -0.67 -9.76
CA GLU A 147 33.72 0.67 -9.19
C GLU A 147 32.74 1.57 -9.94
N ARG A 148 31.55 1.72 -9.36
CA ARG A 148 30.53 2.63 -9.88
C ARG A 148 31.00 4.03 -9.53
N ILE A 149 31.60 4.73 -10.50
CA ILE A 149 31.92 6.14 -10.34
C ILE A 149 30.59 6.88 -10.12
N PRO A 150 30.43 7.65 -9.04
CA PRO A 150 29.19 8.37 -8.79
C PRO A 150 28.92 9.36 -9.93
N GLY A 151 27.76 9.24 -10.60
CA GLY A 151 27.27 10.23 -11.56
C GLY A 151 27.12 9.78 -13.02
N THR A 152 27.36 8.52 -13.38
CA THR A 152 27.06 8.03 -14.74
C THR A 152 25.69 7.33 -14.82
N PRO A 153 24.81 7.72 -15.77
CA PRO A 153 23.58 6.99 -16.03
C PRO A 153 23.88 5.62 -16.66
N ILE A 154 23.11 4.61 -16.27
CA ILE A 154 23.11 3.27 -16.87
C ILE A 154 22.34 3.30 -18.19
N ASP A 155 22.95 3.91 -19.20
CA ASP A 155 22.47 3.76 -20.56
C ASP A 155 23.33 2.71 -21.27
N ALA A 156 22.71 1.64 -21.75
CA ALA A 156 23.35 0.68 -22.63
C ALA A 156 23.74 1.38 -23.95
N THR A 157 24.93 1.96 -23.99
CA THR A 157 25.45 2.62 -25.20
C THR A 157 26.00 1.58 -26.20
N VAL A 158 26.07 1.96 -27.47
CA VAL A 158 26.61 1.15 -28.58
C VAL A 158 28.03 0.65 -28.29
N GLU A 159 28.81 1.37 -27.48
CA GLU A 159 30.16 0.93 -27.09
C GLU A 159 30.16 -0.34 -26.24
N SER A 160 29.14 -0.54 -25.41
CA SER A 160 28.97 -1.75 -24.59
C SER A 160 28.64 -2.99 -25.42
N PHE A 161 28.09 -2.80 -26.63
CA PHE A 161 27.75 -3.90 -27.55
C PHE A 161 28.99 -4.45 -28.28
N HIS A 162 29.98 -3.60 -28.55
CA HIS A 162 31.21 -4.00 -29.24
C HIS A 162 32.19 -4.78 -28.36
N SER A 163 32.19 -4.55 -27.05
CA SER A 163 33.03 -5.29 -26.10
C SER A 163 32.57 -6.74 -25.90
N LEU A 164 31.26 -6.98 -25.99
CA LEU A 164 30.67 -8.33 -25.89
C LEU A 164 30.96 -9.22 -27.10
N LYS A 165 31.27 -8.62 -28.26
CA LYS A 165 31.48 -9.35 -29.52
C LYS A 165 32.80 -10.14 -29.55
N ASN A 166 33.72 -9.85 -28.62
CA ASN A 166 35.03 -10.51 -28.53
C ASN A 166 35.07 -11.63 -27.47
N LEU A 167 33.94 -11.95 -26.82
CA LEU A 167 33.85 -13.13 -25.96
C LEU A 167 33.84 -14.37 -26.85
N THR A 168 34.86 -15.20 -26.63
CA THR A 168 35.14 -16.46 -27.33
C THR A 168 33.88 -17.32 -27.39
N ASP A 169 33.60 -17.91 -28.56
CA ASP A 169 32.41 -18.73 -28.80
C ASP A 169 32.34 -19.85 -27.74
N PRO A 170 31.32 -19.86 -26.86
CA PRO A 170 31.27 -20.70 -25.67
C PRO A 170 31.07 -22.20 -25.96
N THR A 171 31.15 -22.59 -27.24
CA THR A 171 30.95 -23.96 -27.73
C THR A 171 32.24 -24.74 -27.95
N GLU A 172 33.43 -24.13 -27.84
CA GLU A 172 34.69 -24.89 -27.91
C GLU A 172 35.01 -25.61 -26.58
N PRO A 173 35.18 -26.95 -26.60
CA PRO A 173 35.48 -27.70 -25.39
C PRO A 173 36.91 -27.43 -24.92
N SER A 174 37.08 -27.12 -23.63
CA SER A 174 38.39 -26.92 -23.00
C SER A 174 39.24 -28.19 -22.89
N THR A 175 38.69 -29.38 -23.22
CA THR A 175 39.40 -30.67 -23.20
C THR A 175 38.82 -31.64 -24.23
N SER A 176 39.67 -32.32 -24.98
CA SER A 176 39.31 -33.34 -25.98
C SER A 176 38.40 -34.43 -25.38
N GLY A 177 37.27 -34.70 -26.03
CA GLY A 177 36.36 -35.81 -25.71
C GLY A 177 35.29 -35.54 -24.63
N ARG A 178 35.20 -34.32 -24.08
CA ARG A 178 34.11 -33.93 -23.17
C ARG A 178 33.35 -32.72 -23.72
N MET A 179 32.03 -32.85 -23.78
CA MET A 179 31.12 -31.82 -24.29
C MET A 179 30.24 -31.28 -23.16
N ASN A 180 30.10 -29.96 -23.09
CA ASN A 180 29.19 -29.32 -22.14
C ASN A 180 27.79 -29.24 -22.74
N LEU A 181 26.88 -30.08 -22.22
CA LEU A 181 25.50 -30.19 -22.69
C LEU A 181 24.62 -28.99 -22.32
N LEU A 182 25.06 -28.16 -21.36
CA LEU A 182 24.27 -27.03 -20.88
C LEU A 182 24.23 -25.87 -21.90
N ASN A 183 25.18 -25.82 -22.85
CA ASN A 183 25.30 -24.77 -23.86
C ASN A 183 25.29 -25.30 -25.31
N TRP A 184 24.92 -26.57 -25.54
CA TRP A 184 25.00 -27.20 -26.87
C TRP A 184 23.81 -26.80 -27.76
N ASN A 185 24.11 -26.24 -28.95
CA ASN A 185 23.12 -25.72 -29.90
C ASN A 185 22.68 -26.73 -30.98
N GLY A 186 23.07 -28.01 -30.84
CA GLY A 186 22.65 -29.09 -31.74
C GLY A 186 23.46 -29.22 -33.05
N LYS A 187 24.48 -28.38 -33.29
CA LYS A 187 25.36 -28.48 -34.46
C LYS A 187 26.72 -29.08 -34.08
N GLY A 188 27.11 -30.14 -34.78
CA GLY A 188 28.39 -30.84 -34.59
C GLY A 188 28.27 -32.09 -33.71
N ILE A 189 28.75 -33.22 -34.22
CA ILE A 189 28.79 -34.51 -33.51
C ILE A 189 30.22 -34.72 -33.04
N THR A 190 30.44 -34.82 -31.73
CA THR A 190 31.78 -35.15 -31.20
C THR A 190 32.02 -36.65 -31.34
N ASN A 191 33.17 -37.06 -31.88
CA ASN A 191 33.54 -38.48 -31.97
C ASN A 191 33.49 -39.15 -30.58
N GLY A 192 32.81 -40.30 -30.48
CA GLY A 192 32.65 -41.05 -29.24
C GLY A 192 31.35 -40.81 -28.46
N MET A 193 30.41 -40.01 -28.99
CA MET A 193 29.13 -39.72 -28.34
C MET A 193 28.14 -40.91 -28.37
N PHE A 194 28.32 -41.85 -29.30
CA PHE A 194 27.51 -43.06 -29.41
C PHE A 194 28.41 -44.31 -29.53
N PRO A 195 28.00 -45.46 -28.98
CA PRO A 195 28.75 -46.70 -29.13
C PRO A 195 28.90 -47.06 -30.62
N PRO A 196 30.02 -47.67 -31.03
CA PRO A 196 30.19 -48.11 -32.40
C PRO A 196 29.07 -49.11 -32.75
N PRO A 197 28.57 -49.11 -33.99
CA PRO A 197 27.55 -50.07 -34.41
C PRO A 197 28.07 -51.50 -34.18
N ALA A 198 27.23 -52.36 -33.59
CA ALA A 198 27.58 -53.74 -33.33
C ALA A 198 27.83 -54.48 -34.66
N ASP A 199 28.96 -55.18 -34.77
CA ASP A 199 29.25 -56.03 -35.93
C ASP A 199 28.15 -57.09 -36.08
N SER A 200 27.40 -56.99 -37.18
CA SER A 200 26.44 -58.00 -37.58
C SER A 200 27.18 -59.26 -38.04
N GLY A 201 27.36 -60.23 -37.15
CA GLY A 201 27.79 -61.57 -37.59
C GLY A 201 28.22 -62.55 -36.50
N SER A 202 27.28 -63.26 -35.87
CA SER A 202 27.14 -64.72 -36.02
C SER A 202 26.14 -65.33 -35.02
N PRO A 203 25.44 -66.42 -35.38
CA PRO A 203 24.16 -66.78 -34.78
C PRO A 203 24.24 -67.91 -33.74
N ALA A 204 23.14 -67.97 -32.97
CA ALA A 204 22.58 -69.05 -32.14
C ALA A 204 23.31 -69.43 -30.85
#